data_AF-A0A5M3N6J2-F1
#
_entry.id   AF-A0A5M3N6J2-F1
#
_cell.length_a   1.000
_cell.length_b   1.000
_cell.length_c   1.000
_cell.angle_alpha   90.00
_cell.angle_beta   90.00
_cell.angle_gamma   90.00
#
_symmetry.space_group_name_H-M   'P 1'
#
loop_
_entity.id
_entity.type
_entity.pdbx_description
1 polymer ?
#
loop_
_entity_poly.entity_id
_entity_poly.type
_entity_poly.pdbx_seq_one_letter_code
_entity_poly.pdbx_strand_id
1 'polypeptide(L)' 'MLPSHTHSPHLLTLTLTPCRTPIYICAFTGCNRLFPNRDRLMFHRKRDHESEDTSAIVTWNE' A
#
# COMPACT_ATOMS: atom_id res chain seq x y z
N MET A 1 -14.53 3.49 41.62
CA MET A 1 -13.37 3.51 40.70
C MET A 1 -13.84 2.88 39.40
N LEU A 2 -14.26 3.71 38.43
CA LEU A 2 -14.70 3.20 37.12
C LEU A 2 -13.46 2.93 36.26
N PRO A 3 -13.34 1.77 35.60
CA PRO A 3 -12.24 1.56 34.67
C PRO A 3 -12.44 2.48 33.47
N SER A 4 -11.37 3.21 33.18
CA SER A 4 -11.22 4.15 32.08
C SER A 4 -11.67 3.50 30.77
N HIS A 5 -12.64 4.14 30.12
CA HIS A 5 -12.99 3.87 28.74
C HIS A 5 -11.77 4.21 27.87
N THR A 6 -10.90 3.24 27.61
CA THR A 6 -9.94 3.39 26.51
C THR A 6 -10.69 3.07 25.23
N HIS A 7 -11.38 4.08 24.72
CA HIS A 7 -11.78 4.14 23.33
C HIS A 7 -10.56 3.74 22.50
N SER A 8 -10.67 2.65 21.75
CA SER A 8 -9.60 2.17 20.88
C SER A 8 -9.82 2.77 19.48
N PRO A 9 -9.18 3.90 19.11
CA PRO A 9 -9.17 4.35 17.73
C PRO A 9 -8.07 3.64 16.92
N HIS A 10 -7.62 2.44 17.34
CA HIS A 10 -6.32 1.91 16.95
C HIS A 10 -6.32 0.97 15.74
N LEU A 11 -7.33 1.06 14.86
CA LEU A 11 -7.35 0.32 13.59
C LEU A 11 -7.45 1.20 12.34
N LEU A 12 -7.64 2.51 12.49
CA LEU A 12 -7.80 3.43 11.34
C LEU A 12 -6.54 4.25 11.03
N THR A 13 -5.62 4.41 12.00
CA THR A 13 -4.43 5.27 11.86
C THR A 13 -3.18 4.56 11.31
N LEU A 14 -3.16 3.23 11.22
CA LEU A 14 -2.02 2.51 10.63
C LEU A 14 -1.96 2.62 9.09
N THR A 15 -3.07 3.03 8.46
CA THR A 15 -3.25 2.91 7.01
C THR A 15 -2.83 4.14 6.21
N LEU A 16 -2.44 5.24 6.86
CA LEU A 16 -2.27 6.54 6.18
C LEU A 16 -1.03 7.34 6.60
N THR A 17 -0.15 6.82 7.45
CA THR A 17 1.16 7.46 7.67
C THR A 17 2.14 6.95 6.62
N PRO A 18 2.45 7.72 5.55
CA PRO A 18 3.48 7.35 4.58
C PRO A 18 4.85 7.11 5.26
N CYS A 19 5.02 7.65 6.47
CA CYS A 19 6.20 7.48 7.31
C CYS A 19 6.42 6.04 7.84
N ARG A 20 5.42 5.14 7.77
CA ARG A 20 5.50 3.83 8.46
C ARG A 20 5.20 2.62 7.59
N THR A 21 4.58 2.80 6.42
CA THR A 21 4.31 1.72 5.47
C THR A 21 4.61 2.17 4.05
N PRO A 22 5.59 1.57 3.37
CA PRO A 22 5.87 1.90 1.98
C PRO A 22 4.64 1.59 1.13
N ILE A 23 4.23 2.56 0.31
CA ILE A 23 3.14 2.40 -0.64
C ILE A 23 3.75 2.07 -2.00
N TYR A 24 3.26 1.00 -2.61
CA TYR A 24 3.71 0.51 -3.91
C TYR A 24 2.67 0.90 -4.97
N ILE A 25 3.08 1.70 -5.95
CA ILE A 25 2.19 2.20 -7.00
C ILE A 25 2.52 1.50 -8.32
N CYS A 26 1.50 0.97 -8.98
CA CYS A 26 1.62 0.48 -10.35
C CYS A 26 1.77 1.67 -11.28
N ALA A 27 2.94 1.86 -11.90
CA ALA A 27 3.15 2.93 -12.90
C ALA A 27 3.03 2.41 -14.35
N PHE A 28 2.22 1.37 -14.56
CA PHE A 28 1.91 0.89 -15.91
C PHE A 28 1.04 1.91 -16.65
N THR A 29 1.22 2.08 -17.96
CA THR A 29 0.48 3.09 -18.74
C THR A 29 -1.03 2.93 -18.59
N GLY A 30 -1.69 3.95 -18.04
CA GLY A 30 -3.14 3.91 -17.75
C GLY A 30 -3.52 3.20 -16.44
N CYS A 31 -2.54 2.87 -15.60
CA CYS A 31 -2.75 2.30 -14.25
C CYS A 31 -2.05 3.14 -13.20
N ASN A 32 -2.72 3.34 -12.06
CA ASN A 32 -2.21 4.08 -10.90
C ASN A 32 -2.69 3.43 -9.59
N ARG A 33 -2.87 2.09 -9.59
CA ARG A 33 -3.36 1.37 -8.40
C ARG A 33 -2.29 1.35 -7.30
N LEU A 34 -2.74 1.55 -6.07
CA LEU A 34 -1.90 1.56 -4.88
C LEU A 34 -2.01 0.24 -4.12
N PHE A 35 -0.87 -0.26 -3.66
CA PHE A 35 -0.76 -1.52 -2.93
C PHE A 35 0.08 -1.35 -1.66
N PRO A 36 -0.26 -2.09 -0.59
CA PRO A 36 0.47 -2.02 0.68
C PRO A 36 1.81 -2.79 0.67
N ASN A 37 2.08 -3.61 -0.36
CA ASN A 37 3.34 -4.35 -0.51
C ASN A 37 3.61 -4.71 -1.98
N ARG A 38 4.88 -5.08 -2.26
CA ARG A 38 5.34 -5.42 -3.62
C ARG A 38 4.65 -6.65 -4.20
N ASP A 39 4.43 -7.70 -3.42
CA ASP A 39 3.87 -8.96 -3.92
C ASP A 39 2.46 -8.77 -4.50
N ARG A 40 1.61 -7.98 -3.82
CA ARG A 40 0.28 -7.66 -4.33
C ARG A 40 0.33 -6.83 -5.62
N LEU A 41 1.27 -5.89 -5.71
CA LEU A 41 1.49 -5.12 -6.94
C LEU A 41 1.91 -6.04 -8.10
N MET A 42 2.86 -6.96 -7.87
CA MET A 42 3.34 -7.87 -8.91
C MET A 42 2.25 -8.84 -9.37
N PHE A 43 1.43 -9.35 -8.45
CA PHE A 43 0.28 -10.19 -8.80
C PHE A 43 -0.74 -9.43 -9.65
N HIS A 44 -1.08 -8.20 -9.27
CA HIS A 44 -1.93 -7.33 -10.08
C HIS A 44 -1.33 -7.12 -11.47
N ARG A 45 -0.05 -6.77 -11.56
CA ARG A 45 0.61 -6.48 -12.83
C ARG A 45 0.65 -7.69 -13.75
N LYS A 46 0.90 -8.88 -13.20
CA LYS A 46 0.85 -10.14 -13.96
C LYS A 46 -0.54 -10.46 -14.48
N ARG A 47 -1.60 -10.16 -13.71
CA ARG A 47 -2.99 -10.51 -14.08
C ARG A 47 -3.69 -9.47 -14.95
N ASP A 48 -3.50 -8.20 -14.66
CA ASP A 48 -4.19 -7.09 -15.32
C ASP A 48 -3.38 -6.50 -16.48
N HIS A 49 -2.06 -6.68 -16.49
CA HIS A 49 -1.15 -6.10 -17.49
C HIS A 49 -0.28 -7.13 -18.21
N GLU A 50 -0.38 -8.42 -17.86
CA GLU A 50 0.46 -9.51 -18.39
C GLU A 50 1.96 -9.17 -18.38
N SER A 51 2.39 -8.35 -17.41
CA SER A 51 3.74 -7.80 -17.34
C SER A 51 4.40 -8.18 -16.02
N GLU A 52 5.58 -8.78 -16.10
CA GLU A 52 6.40 -9.13 -14.92
C GLU A 52 7.56 -8.15 -14.72
N ASP A 53 7.67 -7.13 -15.57
CA ASP A 53 8.72 -6.13 -15.45
C ASP A 53 8.62 -5.42 -14.09
N THR A 54 9.75 -5.15 -13.46
CA THR A 54 9.82 -4.56 -12.11
C THR A 54 10.21 -3.08 -12.18
N SER A 55 10.53 -2.58 -13.37
CA SER A 55 11.16 -1.27 -13.59
C SER A 55 10.23 -0.09 -13.30
N ALA A 56 8.91 -0.31 -13.27
CA ALA A 56 7.89 0.71 -13.06
C ALA A 56 7.18 0.59 -11.69
N ILE A 57 7.93 0.28 -10.64
CA ILE A 57 7.42 0.30 -9.26
C ILE A 57 7.87 1.59 -8.61
N VAL A 58 6.92 2.48 -8.33
CA VAL A 58 7.18 3.69 -7.54
C VAL A 58 6.88 3.37 -6.08
N THR A 59 7.92 3.36 -5.25
CA THR A 59 7.81 3.35 -3.79
C THR A 59 7.99 4.75 -3.25
N TRP A 60 6.97 5.28 -2.57
CA TRP A 60 7.11 6.51 -1.80
C TRP A 60 7.84 6.21 -0.50
N ASN A 61 9.16 6.35 -0.52
CA ASN A 61 9.98 6.53 0.68
C ASN A 61 11.23 7.30 0.24
N GLU A 62 11.29 8.59 0.56
CA GLU A 62 12.55 9.37 0.49
C GLU A 62 13.52 8.92 1.59
#